data_AF-A0A1M0CUG2-F1
#
_entry.id   AF-A0A1M0CUG2-F1
#
_cell.length_a   1.000
_cell.length_b   1.000
_cell.length_c   1.000
_cell.angle_alpha   90.00
_cell.angle_beta   90.00
_cell.angle_gamma   90.00
#
_symmetry.space_group_name_H-M   'P 1'
#
loop_
_entity.id
_entity.type
_entity.pdbx_description
1 polymer ?
#
loop_
_entity_poly.entity_id
_entity_poly.type
_entity_poly.pdbx_seq_one_letter_code
_entity_poly.pdbx_strand_id
1 'polypeptide(L)'
;MSRLVVVSNRIAPPDEHAASAGGLAVGILGALKAAGGLWFGWSGETGNEDQPLKKVKKGNITWASFNLSEQDLDEYYNKFSNAVLWPAFHYRLDLVQFQRPAWDGYLRVNALLADKLLPLLQDDDIIWIHDYHLLPFAHELRKRGVNNRIGFFLHIPFPTPEIFNALPTYDTLLEQLCDYDLLGFQTENDRLAFLDCLSNLTRVTTRSAKSHTAWGKAFRTEVYPIGIEPKEIAKQAAGPLPPKLAQLKAELKNVQNIFSVERLDYSKGLPERFLAYEALLEKYPQHHGKIRYTQIAPTSRGDVQAYQDIRHQLENEAGRINGKYGQLGWTPLYYLNQHFDRKLLMKIFRYSDVGLVTPLRDGMNLVAKEYVAAQDPANPGVLVLSQFAGAANELTSALIVNPYDRDEVAAALDRALTMSLAERISRHAEMLDVIVKNDINHWQECFISDLKQIVPRSAESQQRDKVATFPKLA
;
A
#
# COMPACT_ATOMS: atom_id res chain seq x y z
N MET A 1 20.97 14.09 -17.19
CA MET A 1 20.49 13.13 -16.17
C MET A 1 19.56 12.17 -16.88
N SER A 2 19.71 10.87 -16.66
CA SER A 2 18.77 9.86 -17.17
C SER A 2 17.34 10.18 -16.76
N ARG A 3 16.41 10.10 -17.70
CA ARG A 3 14.98 10.31 -17.44
C ARG A 3 14.42 9.15 -16.63
N LEU A 4 13.55 9.45 -15.67
CA LEU A 4 12.82 8.45 -14.89
C LEU A 4 11.51 8.06 -15.60
N VAL A 5 11.31 6.77 -15.82
CA VAL A 5 10.08 6.20 -16.35
C VAL A 5 9.41 5.39 -15.25
N VAL A 6 8.35 5.94 -14.66
CA VAL A 6 7.55 5.26 -13.65
C VAL A 6 6.40 4.53 -14.32
N VAL A 7 6.19 3.28 -13.94
CA VAL A 7 5.05 2.47 -14.39
C VAL A 7 4.29 1.94 -13.20
N SER A 8 2.99 2.22 -13.15
CA SER A 8 2.09 1.68 -12.14
C SER A 8 0.74 1.33 -12.78
N ASN A 9 0.00 0.41 -12.15
CA ASN A 9 -1.32 0.05 -12.66
C ASN A 9 -2.23 1.28 -12.78
N ARG A 10 -2.29 2.14 -11.75
CA ARG A 10 -3.09 3.37 -11.76
C ARG A 10 -2.18 4.59 -11.63
N ILE A 11 -2.49 5.65 -12.37
CA ILE A 11 -1.82 6.95 -12.28
C ILE A 11 -2.63 7.92 -11.43
N ALA A 12 -1.98 8.86 -10.74
CA ALA A 12 -2.69 10.03 -10.24
C ALA A 12 -2.95 10.99 -11.41
N PRO A 13 -4.18 11.49 -11.56
CA PRO A 13 -4.49 12.41 -12.63
C PRO A 13 -3.66 13.70 -12.49
N PRO A 14 -3.31 14.37 -13.61
CA PRO A 14 -2.57 15.63 -13.57
C PRO A 14 -3.33 16.77 -12.87
N ASP A 15 -4.65 16.63 -12.72
CA ASP A 15 -5.50 17.54 -11.97
C ASP A 15 -5.49 17.15 -10.48
N GLU A 16 -4.87 18.01 -9.65
CA GLU A 16 -4.73 17.78 -8.20
C GLU A 16 -6.09 17.73 -7.48
N HIS A 17 -7.16 18.27 -8.07
CA HIS A 17 -8.50 18.26 -7.49
C HIS A 17 -9.25 16.94 -7.75
N ALA A 18 -8.89 16.22 -8.82
CA ALA A 18 -9.46 14.92 -9.17
C ALA A 18 -8.75 13.74 -8.49
N ALA A 19 -7.61 14.01 -7.84
CA ALA A 19 -6.81 12.98 -7.20
C ALA A 19 -7.32 12.66 -5.79
N SER A 20 -7.85 11.46 -5.60
CA SER A 20 -7.72 10.74 -4.33
C SER A 20 -6.23 10.38 -4.16
N ALA A 21 -5.42 11.37 -3.78
CA ALA A 21 -3.97 11.22 -3.70
C ALA A 21 -3.60 10.31 -2.51
N GLY A 22 -3.68 8.99 -2.71
CA GLY A 22 -3.05 8.02 -1.82
C GLY A 22 -1.53 8.20 -1.82
N GLY A 23 -0.86 7.85 -0.73
CA GLY A 23 0.56 8.21 -0.56
C GLY A 23 1.53 7.61 -1.57
N LEU A 24 1.16 6.54 -2.29
CA LEU A 24 1.92 6.05 -3.46
C LEU A 24 2.05 7.13 -4.55
N ALA A 25 0.93 7.76 -4.91
CA ALA A 25 0.92 8.78 -5.96
C ALA A 25 1.77 9.99 -5.57
N VAL A 26 1.71 10.38 -4.30
CA VAL A 26 2.50 11.49 -3.75
C VAL A 26 4.00 11.21 -3.89
N GLY A 27 4.46 10.01 -3.50
CA GLY A 27 5.88 9.66 -3.61
C GLY A 27 6.39 9.54 -5.03
N ILE A 28 5.62 8.91 -5.91
CA ILE A 28 5.93 8.85 -7.34
C ILE A 28 6.00 10.26 -7.95
N LEU A 29 5.04 11.14 -7.60
CA LEU A 29 5.06 12.53 -8.06
C LEU A 29 6.28 13.29 -7.54
N GLY A 30 6.69 13.09 -6.29
CA GLY A 30 7.93 13.64 -5.74
C GLY A 30 9.15 13.22 -6.57
N ALA A 31 9.30 11.93 -6.83
CA ALA A 31 10.35 11.36 -7.68
C ALA A 31 10.40 11.99 -9.07
N LEU A 32 9.23 12.04 -9.72
CA LEU A 32 9.07 12.55 -11.07
C LEU A 32 9.28 14.07 -11.13
N LYS A 33 8.88 14.83 -10.10
CA LYS A 33 9.13 16.28 -10.00
C LYS A 33 10.62 16.57 -9.85
N ALA A 34 11.35 15.77 -9.06
CA ALA A 34 12.79 15.94 -8.86
C ALA A 34 13.62 15.57 -10.10
N ALA A 35 13.32 14.43 -10.74
CA ALA A 35 14.09 13.94 -11.88
C ALA A 35 13.64 14.52 -13.23
N GLY A 36 12.37 14.92 -13.35
CA GLY A 36 11.67 14.94 -14.63
C GLY A 36 11.42 13.53 -15.14
N GLY A 37 10.30 13.29 -15.80
CA GLY A 37 10.00 11.91 -16.17
C GLY A 37 8.71 11.64 -16.91
N LEU A 38 8.50 10.35 -17.14
CA LEU A 38 7.31 9.77 -17.73
C LEU A 38 6.59 8.95 -16.66
N TRP A 39 5.30 9.18 -16.47
CA TRP A 39 4.44 8.27 -15.72
C TRP A 39 3.49 7.56 -16.67
N PHE A 40 3.69 6.26 -16.82
CA PHE A 40 2.89 5.37 -17.66
C PHE A 40 1.96 4.50 -16.81
N GLY A 41 0.68 4.39 -17.19
CA GLY A 41 -0.29 3.57 -16.44
C GLY A 41 -1.73 3.71 -16.93
N TRP A 42 -2.65 2.97 -16.31
CA TRP A 42 -4.07 2.97 -16.69
C TRP A 42 -4.73 4.30 -16.33
N SER A 43 -5.58 4.80 -17.23
CA SER A 43 -6.40 6.01 -17.05
C SER A 43 -7.47 5.85 -15.97
N GLY A 44 -7.90 4.61 -15.69
CA GLY A 44 -9.09 4.32 -14.89
C GLY A 44 -10.35 4.12 -15.74
N GLU A 45 -10.26 4.24 -17.07
CA GLU A 45 -11.38 4.08 -18.00
C GLU A 45 -11.28 2.75 -18.78
N THR A 46 -12.43 2.18 -19.10
CA THR A 46 -12.56 1.02 -20.00
C THR A 46 -13.03 1.42 -21.39
N GLY A 47 -12.76 0.57 -22.37
CA GLY A 47 -13.08 0.78 -23.78
C GLY A 47 -12.14 1.77 -24.48
N ASN A 48 -12.22 1.81 -25.81
CA ASN A 48 -11.32 2.61 -26.66
C ASN A 48 -9.83 2.26 -26.45
N GLU A 49 -9.54 1.00 -26.12
CA GLU A 49 -8.21 0.44 -25.81
C GLU A 49 -7.21 0.50 -26.98
N ASP A 50 -7.74 0.54 -28.22
CA ASP A 50 -6.96 0.69 -29.46
C ASP A 50 -6.59 2.14 -29.77
N GLN A 51 -7.16 3.12 -29.04
CA GLN A 51 -6.79 4.52 -29.22
C GLN A 51 -5.33 4.75 -28.83
N PRO A 52 -4.66 5.74 -29.45
CA PRO A 52 -3.33 6.15 -29.04
C PRO A 52 -3.27 6.54 -27.56
N LEU A 53 -2.11 6.33 -26.94
CA LEU A 53 -1.87 6.76 -25.56
C LEU A 53 -2.19 8.25 -25.39
N LYS A 54 -3.03 8.57 -24.41
CA LYS A 54 -3.30 9.96 -24.05
C LYS A 54 -2.10 10.51 -23.31
N LYS A 55 -1.46 11.53 -23.88
CA LYS A 55 -0.28 12.18 -23.30
C LYS A 55 -0.64 13.56 -22.76
N VAL A 56 -0.30 13.81 -21.49
CA VAL A 56 -0.46 15.12 -20.86
C VAL A 56 0.89 15.53 -20.28
N LYS A 57 1.33 16.76 -20.54
CA LYS A 57 2.57 17.31 -19.96
C LYS A 57 2.22 18.44 -18.99
N LYS A 58 2.72 18.35 -17.75
CA LYS A 58 2.58 19.40 -16.73
C LYS A 58 3.92 19.58 -16.05
N GLY A 59 4.53 20.76 -16.20
CA GLY A 59 5.90 21.00 -15.76
C GLY A 59 6.90 20.08 -16.48
N ASN A 60 7.74 19.40 -15.71
CA ASN A 60 8.74 18.44 -16.19
C ASN A 60 8.26 16.97 -16.20
N ILE A 61 6.95 16.74 -15.99
CA ILE A 61 6.36 15.39 -15.97
C ILE A 61 5.47 15.22 -17.21
N THR A 62 5.61 14.07 -17.85
CA THR A 62 4.70 13.58 -18.89
C THR A 62 3.92 12.41 -18.34
N TRP A 63 2.59 12.44 -18.43
CA TRP A 63 1.73 11.28 -18.19
C TRP A 63 1.41 10.65 -19.55
N ALA A 64 1.48 9.33 -19.64
CA ALA A 64 1.02 8.56 -20.80
C ALA A 64 0.06 7.48 -20.32
N SER A 65 -1.23 7.66 -20.58
CA SER A 65 -2.27 6.75 -20.10
C SER A 65 -2.90 5.91 -21.22
N PHE A 66 -3.27 4.69 -20.86
CA PHE A 66 -4.04 3.76 -21.71
C PHE A 66 -5.39 3.45 -21.07
N ASN A 67 -6.33 2.99 -21.88
CA ASN A 67 -7.57 2.36 -21.43
C ASN A 67 -7.42 0.84 -21.52
N LEU A 68 -8.25 0.10 -20.78
CA LEU A 68 -8.33 -1.36 -20.84
C LEU A 68 -9.63 -1.79 -21.52
N SER A 69 -9.61 -2.91 -22.22
CA SER A 69 -10.86 -3.58 -22.60
C SER A 69 -11.59 -4.07 -21.34
N GLU A 70 -12.90 -4.28 -21.43
CA GLU A 70 -13.66 -4.86 -20.30
C GLU A 70 -13.14 -6.26 -19.92
N GLN A 71 -12.76 -7.06 -20.92
CA GLN A 71 -12.17 -8.38 -20.69
C GLN A 71 -10.83 -8.29 -19.96
N ASP A 72 -9.95 -7.37 -20.37
CA ASP A 72 -8.65 -7.19 -19.74
C ASP A 72 -8.80 -6.62 -18.32
N LEU A 73 -9.72 -5.69 -18.09
CA LEU A 73 -10.03 -5.21 -16.74
C LEU A 73 -10.47 -6.38 -15.85
N ASP A 74 -11.37 -7.23 -16.34
CA ASP A 74 -11.89 -8.35 -15.56
C ASP A 74 -10.80 -9.40 -15.27
N GLU A 75 -10.11 -9.91 -16.30
CA GLU A 75 -9.14 -11.00 -16.16
C GLU A 75 -7.87 -10.57 -15.41
N TYR A 76 -7.26 -9.44 -15.79
CA TYR A 76 -6.00 -8.98 -15.21
C TYR A 76 -6.19 -8.28 -13.87
N TYR A 77 -7.17 -7.37 -13.75
CA TYR A 77 -7.31 -6.53 -12.56
C TYR A 77 -8.27 -7.14 -11.53
N ASN A 78 -9.52 -7.42 -11.89
CA ASN A 78 -10.51 -7.92 -10.92
C ASN A 78 -10.20 -9.35 -10.47
N LYS A 79 -9.86 -10.24 -11.40
CA LYS A 79 -9.58 -11.66 -11.11
C LYS A 79 -8.15 -11.89 -10.66
N PHE A 80 -7.15 -11.91 -11.54
CA PHE A 80 -5.83 -12.37 -11.13
C PHE A 80 -5.15 -11.43 -10.12
N SER A 81 -5.17 -10.12 -10.36
CA SER A 81 -4.54 -9.18 -9.41
C SER A 81 -5.29 -9.13 -8.07
N ASN A 82 -6.61 -8.94 -8.08
CA ASN A 82 -7.37 -8.63 -6.86
C ASN A 82 -8.09 -9.82 -6.20
N ALA A 83 -8.26 -10.95 -6.91
CA ALA A 83 -8.85 -12.18 -6.38
C ALA A 83 -7.86 -13.35 -6.30
N VAL A 84 -6.61 -13.20 -6.79
CA VAL A 84 -5.54 -14.20 -6.60
C VAL A 84 -4.35 -13.61 -5.85
N LEU A 85 -3.64 -12.63 -6.44
CA LEU A 85 -2.42 -12.09 -5.84
C LEU A 85 -2.70 -11.34 -4.54
N TRP A 86 -3.66 -10.41 -4.54
CA TRP A 86 -4.01 -9.64 -3.33
C TRP A 86 -4.35 -10.54 -2.13
N PRO A 87 -5.32 -11.48 -2.19
CA PRO A 87 -5.60 -12.34 -1.05
C PRO A 87 -4.42 -13.22 -0.66
N ALA A 88 -3.70 -13.83 -1.62
CA ALA A 88 -2.54 -14.67 -1.30
C ALA A 88 -1.43 -13.90 -0.57
N PHE A 89 -1.09 -12.70 -1.04
CA PHE A 89 -0.04 -11.86 -0.45
C PHE A 89 -0.47 -11.26 0.89
N HIS A 90 -1.77 -11.21 1.19
CA HIS A 90 -2.32 -10.83 2.50
C HIS A 90 -2.70 -12.05 3.35
N TYR A 91 -2.14 -13.24 3.07
CA TYR A 91 -2.31 -14.46 3.87
C TYR A 91 -3.76 -14.97 3.95
N ARG A 92 -4.56 -14.70 2.91
CA ARG A 92 -5.97 -15.11 2.79
C ARG A 92 -6.16 -16.10 1.65
N LEU A 93 -5.51 -17.26 1.75
CA LEU A 93 -5.67 -18.35 0.76
C LEU A 93 -7.12 -18.82 0.63
N ASP A 94 -7.91 -18.69 1.70
CA ASP A 94 -9.35 -18.96 1.72
C ASP A 94 -10.16 -18.08 0.74
N LEU A 95 -9.61 -16.93 0.34
CA LEU A 95 -10.23 -15.98 -0.60
C LEU A 95 -9.63 -16.05 -2.02
N VAL A 96 -8.63 -16.90 -2.25
CA VAL A 96 -7.98 -17.01 -3.57
C VAL A 96 -8.90 -17.71 -4.57
N GLN A 97 -9.16 -17.06 -5.70
CA GLN A 97 -10.02 -17.52 -6.78
C GLN A 97 -9.21 -17.73 -8.07
N PHE A 98 -8.34 -18.74 -8.09
CA PHE A 98 -7.50 -19.00 -9.27
C PHE A 98 -8.30 -19.60 -10.43
N GLN A 99 -8.15 -18.99 -11.61
CA GLN A 99 -8.66 -19.51 -12.87
C GLN A 99 -7.59 -19.31 -13.96
N ARG A 100 -7.36 -20.33 -14.81
CA ARG A 100 -6.37 -20.24 -15.91
C ARG A 100 -6.61 -19.05 -16.85
N PRO A 101 -7.84 -18.74 -17.31
CA PRO A 101 -8.08 -17.56 -18.15
C PRO A 101 -7.66 -16.24 -17.50
N ALA A 102 -7.83 -16.10 -16.18
CA ALA A 102 -7.39 -14.90 -15.46
C ALA A 102 -5.86 -14.77 -15.45
N TRP A 103 -5.14 -15.88 -15.28
CA TRP A 103 -3.69 -15.90 -15.42
C TRP A 103 -3.22 -15.54 -16.82
N ASP A 104 -3.86 -16.11 -17.84
CA ASP A 104 -3.53 -15.83 -19.25
C ASP A 104 -3.80 -14.36 -19.58
N GLY A 105 -4.92 -13.80 -19.11
CA GLY A 105 -5.22 -12.36 -19.20
C GLY A 105 -4.21 -11.49 -18.46
N TYR A 106 -3.75 -11.91 -17.28
CA TYR A 106 -2.74 -11.19 -16.52
C TYR A 106 -1.40 -11.07 -17.26
N LEU A 107 -0.94 -12.17 -17.87
CA LEU A 107 0.27 -12.16 -18.71
C LEU A 107 0.05 -11.36 -20.00
N ARG A 108 -1.10 -11.55 -20.66
CA ARG A 108 -1.47 -10.85 -21.91
C ARG A 108 -1.45 -9.33 -21.73
N VAL A 109 -2.06 -8.83 -20.66
CA VAL A 109 -2.08 -7.39 -20.37
C VAL A 109 -0.67 -6.88 -20.06
N ASN A 110 0.13 -7.59 -19.25
CA ASN A 110 1.52 -7.17 -19.02
C ASN A 110 2.35 -7.07 -20.32
N ALA A 111 2.18 -8.04 -21.24
CA ALA A 111 2.81 -8.01 -22.56
C ALA A 111 2.32 -6.82 -23.40
N LEU A 112 1.00 -6.61 -23.49
CA LEU A 112 0.38 -5.49 -24.21
C LEU A 112 0.88 -4.13 -23.70
N LEU A 113 0.99 -3.99 -22.37
CA LEU A 113 1.46 -2.76 -21.75
C LEU A 113 2.95 -2.52 -22.01
N ALA A 114 3.76 -3.58 -22.06
CA ALA A 114 5.16 -3.49 -22.48
C ALA A 114 5.27 -3.04 -23.95
N ASP A 115 4.42 -3.54 -24.85
CA ASP A 115 4.34 -3.10 -26.24
C ASP A 115 3.95 -1.63 -26.38
N LYS A 116 3.01 -1.15 -25.57
CA LYS A 116 2.60 0.27 -25.56
C LYS A 116 3.68 1.18 -24.98
N LEU A 117 4.49 0.71 -24.02
CA LEU A 117 5.57 1.49 -23.41
C LEU A 117 6.81 1.57 -24.31
N LEU A 118 7.13 0.50 -25.03
CA LEU A 118 8.37 0.35 -25.81
C LEU A 118 8.70 1.56 -26.71
N PRO A 119 7.77 2.13 -27.50
CA PRO A 119 8.06 3.28 -28.37
C PRO A 119 8.31 4.59 -27.63
N LEU A 120 8.08 4.62 -26.31
CA LEU A 120 8.31 5.80 -25.47
C LEU A 120 9.68 5.77 -24.79
N LEU A 121 10.36 4.62 -24.77
CA LEU A 121 11.62 4.41 -24.07
C LEU A 121 12.80 5.00 -24.84
N GLN A 122 13.82 5.39 -24.08
CA GLN A 122 15.12 5.87 -24.54
C GLN A 122 16.22 5.00 -23.91
N ASP A 123 17.37 4.89 -24.58
CA ASP A 123 18.46 3.99 -24.17
C ASP A 123 18.99 4.27 -22.75
N ASP A 124 18.91 5.51 -22.29
CA ASP A 124 19.42 5.94 -20.98
C ASP A 124 18.35 6.03 -19.88
N ASP A 125 17.09 5.68 -20.18
CA ASP A 125 16.00 5.70 -19.20
C ASP A 125 16.28 4.78 -18.01
N ILE A 126 15.82 5.22 -16.84
CA ILE A 126 15.71 4.40 -15.63
C ILE A 126 14.24 4.05 -15.46
N ILE A 127 13.92 2.76 -15.46
CA ILE A 127 12.54 2.27 -15.41
C ILE A 127 12.23 1.80 -13.99
N TRP A 128 11.17 2.32 -13.40
CA TRP A 128 10.72 1.95 -12.06
C TRP A 128 9.27 1.46 -12.09
N ILE A 129 9.10 0.17 -11.86
CA ILE A 129 7.83 -0.54 -11.91
C ILE A 129 7.27 -0.69 -10.49
N HIS A 130 5.97 -0.47 -10.33
CA HIS A 130 5.31 -0.55 -9.03
C HIS A 130 4.20 -1.59 -8.99
N ASP A 131 4.31 -2.42 -7.96
CA ASP A 131 3.26 -3.23 -7.37
C ASP A 131 2.86 -4.52 -8.09
N TYR A 132 2.14 -5.37 -7.37
CA TYR A 132 1.80 -6.76 -7.73
C TYR A 132 1.02 -6.94 -9.04
N HIS A 133 0.48 -5.87 -9.63
CA HIS A 133 -0.16 -5.96 -10.95
C HIS A 133 0.87 -6.20 -12.06
N LEU A 134 2.14 -5.84 -11.82
CA LEU A 134 3.19 -5.74 -12.85
C LEU A 134 4.39 -6.65 -12.56
N LEU A 135 4.18 -7.76 -11.84
CA LEU A 135 5.25 -8.73 -11.52
C LEU A 135 5.97 -9.23 -12.81
N PRO A 136 5.27 -9.54 -13.93
CA PRO A 136 5.91 -10.00 -15.17
C PRO A 136 6.57 -8.89 -16.02
N PHE A 137 6.41 -7.61 -15.65
CA PHE A 137 6.62 -6.52 -16.60
C PHE A 137 8.07 -6.38 -17.09
N ALA A 138 9.06 -6.55 -16.20
CA ALA A 138 10.46 -6.59 -16.64
C ALA A 138 10.74 -7.72 -17.62
N HIS A 139 10.22 -8.92 -17.38
CA HIS A 139 10.39 -10.06 -18.28
C HIS A 139 9.85 -9.75 -19.69
N GLU A 140 8.68 -9.11 -19.77
CA GLU A 140 8.11 -8.68 -21.05
C GLU A 140 8.94 -7.61 -21.76
N LEU A 141 9.52 -6.66 -21.02
CA LEU A 141 10.46 -5.68 -21.58
C LEU A 141 11.78 -6.33 -22.04
N ARG A 142 12.32 -7.28 -21.28
CA ARG A 142 13.57 -8.00 -21.65
C ARG A 142 13.39 -8.79 -22.94
N LYS A 143 12.25 -9.47 -23.13
CA LYS A 143 11.92 -10.16 -24.40
C LYS A 143 11.94 -9.24 -25.62
N ARG A 144 11.68 -7.95 -25.41
CA ARG A 144 11.66 -6.90 -26.45
C ARG A 144 13.00 -6.18 -26.62
N GLY A 145 14.06 -6.67 -25.97
CA GLY A 145 15.41 -6.11 -26.09
C GLY A 145 15.70 -4.90 -25.21
N VAL A 146 14.81 -4.57 -24.26
CA VAL A 146 15.03 -3.45 -23.33
C VAL A 146 16.12 -3.81 -22.32
N ASN A 147 17.25 -3.11 -22.42
CA ASN A 147 18.44 -3.35 -21.58
C ASN A 147 18.65 -2.27 -20.50
N ASN A 148 17.74 -1.30 -20.42
CA ASN A 148 17.70 -0.28 -19.36
C ASN A 148 17.75 -0.90 -17.95
N ARG A 149 18.12 -0.08 -16.96
CA ARG A 149 17.98 -0.44 -15.55
C ARG A 149 16.49 -0.50 -15.22
N ILE A 150 16.01 -1.64 -14.74
CA ILE A 150 14.61 -1.83 -14.34
C ILE A 150 14.54 -2.22 -12.88
N GLY A 151 13.98 -1.34 -12.05
CA GLY A 151 13.67 -1.62 -10.66
C GLY A 151 12.19 -1.94 -10.47
N PHE A 152 11.89 -2.78 -9.48
CA PHE A 152 10.54 -3.09 -9.03
C PHE A 152 10.40 -2.76 -7.55
N PHE A 153 9.26 -2.22 -7.15
CA PHE A 153 8.91 -2.04 -5.74
C PHE A 153 7.54 -2.64 -5.43
N LEU A 154 7.50 -3.57 -4.48
CA LEU A 154 6.26 -4.20 -4.00
C LEU A 154 5.68 -3.41 -2.83
N HIS A 155 4.44 -2.93 -2.96
CA HIS A 155 3.81 -2.10 -1.92
C HIS A 155 3.07 -2.92 -0.86
N ILE A 156 2.68 -4.14 -1.22
CA ILE A 156 2.00 -5.11 -0.35
C ILE A 156 3.03 -6.07 0.27
N PRO A 157 2.65 -6.88 1.28
CA PRO A 157 3.56 -7.87 1.85
C PRO A 157 3.99 -8.91 0.82
N PHE A 158 5.17 -9.51 0.98
CA PHE A 158 5.54 -10.72 0.25
C PHE A 158 5.33 -11.94 1.17
N PRO A 159 4.46 -12.90 0.81
CA PRO A 159 4.12 -14.00 1.70
C PRO A 159 5.25 -15.03 1.80
N THR A 160 5.31 -15.72 2.94
CA THR A 160 6.24 -16.84 3.18
C THR A 160 5.99 -18.02 2.22
N PRO A 161 6.98 -18.91 2.02
CA PRO A 161 6.87 -20.00 1.04
C PRO A 161 5.62 -20.86 1.17
N GLU A 162 5.22 -21.21 2.40
CA GLU A 162 4.02 -22.03 2.65
C GLU A 162 2.72 -21.42 2.09
N ILE A 163 2.67 -20.09 2.00
CA ILE A 163 1.53 -19.36 1.42
C ILE A 163 1.77 -19.08 -0.06
N PHE A 164 2.96 -18.63 -0.43
CA PHE A 164 3.27 -18.27 -1.81
C PHE A 164 3.20 -19.47 -2.76
N ASN A 165 3.70 -20.63 -2.34
CA ASN A 165 3.73 -21.85 -3.14
C ASN A 165 2.34 -22.46 -3.39
N ALA A 166 1.31 -22.00 -2.66
CA ALA A 166 -0.08 -22.38 -2.93
C ALA A 166 -0.61 -21.75 -4.23
N LEU A 167 0.03 -20.70 -4.77
CA LEU A 167 -0.32 -20.13 -6.06
C LEU A 167 0.06 -21.13 -7.18
N PRO A 168 -0.87 -21.55 -8.07
CA PRO A 168 -0.56 -22.51 -9.12
C PRO A 168 0.46 -22.04 -10.18
N THR A 169 0.87 -20.77 -10.12
CA THR A 169 1.81 -20.12 -11.05
C THR A 169 2.98 -19.46 -10.32
N TYR A 170 3.23 -19.85 -9.07
CA TYR A 170 4.28 -19.28 -8.21
C TYR A 170 5.67 -19.36 -8.87
N ASP A 171 5.94 -20.45 -9.59
CA ASP A 171 7.18 -20.73 -10.29
C ASP A 171 7.51 -19.66 -11.33
N THR A 172 6.54 -19.37 -12.19
CA THR A 172 6.64 -18.40 -13.27
C THR A 172 6.75 -16.98 -12.72
N LEU A 173 6.05 -16.68 -11.63
CA LEU A 173 6.17 -15.38 -10.97
C LEU A 173 7.59 -15.14 -10.42
N LEU A 174 8.19 -16.11 -9.75
CA LEU A 174 9.57 -15.99 -9.23
C LEU A 174 10.60 -15.90 -10.36
N GLU A 175 10.46 -16.72 -11.40
CA GLU A 175 11.34 -16.69 -12.58
C GLU A 175 11.34 -15.29 -13.25
N GLN A 176 10.18 -14.65 -13.36
CA GLN A 176 10.03 -13.34 -14.00
C GLN A 176 10.44 -12.18 -13.08
N LEU A 177 10.26 -12.30 -11.77
CA LEU A 177 10.75 -11.29 -10.81
C LEU A 177 12.28 -11.15 -10.85
N CYS A 178 13.00 -12.22 -11.20
CA CYS A 178 14.46 -12.18 -11.38
C CYS A 178 14.91 -11.43 -12.65
N ASP A 179 14.00 -10.95 -13.51
CA ASP A 179 14.34 -10.10 -14.67
C ASP A 179 14.49 -8.61 -14.33
N TYR A 180 14.07 -8.22 -13.12
CA TYR A 180 14.40 -6.93 -12.53
C TYR A 180 15.87 -6.88 -12.11
N ASP A 181 16.47 -5.69 -12.19
CA ASP A 181 17.83 -5.46 -11.71
C ASP A 181 17.84 -5.18 -10.20
N LEU A 182 16.77 -4.54 -9.68
CA LEU A 182 16.56 -4.24 -8.27
C LEU A 182 15.12 -4.58 -7.86
N LEU A 183 14.97 -5.38 -6.80
CA LEU A 183 13.70 -5.68 -6.15
C LEU A 183 13.65 -4.97 -4.78
N GLY A 184 12.72 -4.04 -4.62
CA GLY A 184 12.47 -3.33 -3.38
C GLY A 184 11.23 -3.83 -2.66
N PHE A 185 11.32 -3.94 -1.32
CA PHE A 185 10.24 -4.39 -0.45
C PHE A 185 9.99 -3.39 0.68
N GLN A 186 8.82 -3.47 1.33
CA GLN A 186 8.48 -2.61 2.46
C GLN A 186 9.25 -2.95 3.74
N THR A 187 9.42 -4.25 4.02
CA THR A 187 10.05 -4.73 5.25
C THR A 187 11.11 -5.79 4.97
N GLU A 188 11.99 -6.01 5.94
CA GLU A 188 13.00 -7.07 5.85
C GLU A 188 12.37 -8.47 5.79
N ASN A 189 11.23 -8.67 6.48
CA ASN A 189 10.50 -9.93 6.42
C ASN A 189 9.99 -10.23 5.01
N ASP A 190 9.49 -9.23 4.28
CA ASP A 190 9.05 -9.40 2.88
C ASP A 190 10.24 -9.77 1.99
N ARG A 191 11.38 -9.10 2.18
CA ARG A 191 12.62 -9.37 1.42
C ARG A 191 13.13 -10.80 1.66
N LEU A 192 13.14 -11.24 2.91
CA LEU A 192 13.54 -12.60 3.28
C LEU A 192 12.55 -13.64 2.76
N ALA A 193 11.24 -13.40 2.88
CA ALA A 193 10.22 -14.30 2.37
C ALA A 193 10.34 -14.53 0.85
N PHE A 194 10.67 -13.49 0.08
CA PHE A 194 10.99 -13.63 -1.35
C PHE A 194 12.21 -14.52 -1.59
N LEU A 195 13.30 -14.30 -0.84
CA LEU A 195 14.51 -15.11 -0.98
C LEU A 195 14.30 -16.57 -0.58
N ASP A 196 13.46 -16.83 0.43
CA ASP A 196 13.09 -18.17 0.85
C ASP A 196 12.26 -18.88 -0.22
N CYS A 197 11.27 -18.20 -0.81
CA CYS A 197 10.47 -18.74 -1.91
C CYS A 197 11.36 -19.09 -3.11
N LEU A 198 12.31 -18.20 -3.44
CA LEU A 198 13.24 -18.41 -4.53
C LEU A 198 14.20 -19.56 -4.26
N SER A 199 14.73 -19.66 -3.03
CA SER A 199 15.67 -20.72 -2.63
C SER A 199 15.03 -22.11 -2.59
N ASN A 200 13.72 -22.19 -2.32
CA ASN A 200 12.96 -23.44 -2.39
C ASN A 200 12.77 -23.93 -3.83
N LEU A 201 12.78 -23.03 -4.82
CA LEU A 201 12.55 -23.35 -6.23
C LEU A 201 13.85 -23.54 -7.03
N THR A 202 14.91 -22.80 -6.69
CA THR A 202 16.17 -22.81 -7.43
C THR A 202 17.36 -22.45 -6.55
N ARG A 203 18.57 -22.75 -7.03
CA ARG A 203 19.80 -22.34 -6.34
C ARG A 203 20.00 -20.83 -6.46
N VAL A 204 19.98 -20.15 -5.33
CA VAL A 204 20.31 -18.71 -5.23
C VAL A 204 21.74 -18.57 -4.71
N THR A 205 22.59 -17.92 -5.49
CA THR A 205 23.96 -17.58 -5.06
C THR A 205 24.01 -16.13 -4.61
N THR A 206 24.36 -15.88 -3.35
CA THR A 206 24.53 -14.52 -2.81
C THR A 206 26.03 -14.21 -2.72
N ARG A 207 26.55 -13.36 -3.62
CA ARG A 207 27.99 -13.08 -3.73
C ARG A 207 28.47 -11.96 -2.81
N SER A 208 27.58 -11.03 -2.49
CA SER A 208 27.80 -9.93 -1.56
C SER A 208 26.48 -9.61 -0.87
N ALA A 209 26.51 -8.77 0.17
CA ALA A 209 25.30 -8.33 0.85
C ALA A 209 24.25 -7.86 -0.19
N LYS A 210 23.09 -8.53 -0.18
CA LYS A 210 21.91 -8.15 -0.99
C LYS A 210 22.07 -8.23 -2.52
N SER A 211 23.10 -8.92 -3.02
CA SER A 211 23.30 -9.21 -4.45
C SER A 211 23.24 -10.71 -4.73
N HIS A 212 22.36 -11.09 -5.65
CA HIS A 212 21.95 -12.47 -5.88
C HIS A 212 22.09 -12.89 -7.34
N THR A 213 22.22 -14.19 -7.57
CA THR A 213 22.10 -14.81 -8.89
C THR A 213 21.18 -16.02 -8.79
N ALA A 214 20.14 -16.08 -9.63
CA ALA A 214 19.23 -17.22 -9.79
C ALA A 214 18.94 -17.45 -11.27
N TRP A 215 18.98 -18.70 -11.74
CA TRP A 215 18.85 -19.04 -13.17
C TRP A 215 19.77 -18.24 -14.10
N GLY A 216 20.99 -17.94 -13.64
CA GLY A 216 21.94 -17.08 -14.37
C GLY A 216 21.63 -15.58 -14.30
N LYS A 217 20.43 -15.17 -13.88
CA LYS A 217 20.02 -13.77 -13.77
C LYS A 217 20.59 -13.14 -12.51
N ALA A 218 21.32 -12.04 -12.66
CA ALA A 218 21.81 -11.25 -11.54
C ALA A 218 20.80 -10.14 -11.16
N PHE A 219 20.54 -9.98 -9.87
CA PHE A 219 19.64 -8.95 -9.33
C PHE A 219 20.05 -8.57 -7.89
N ARG A 220 19.56 -7.42 -7.43
CA ARG A 220 19.68 -6.97 -6.02
C ARG A 220 18.33 -6.99 -5.32
N THR A 221 18.32 -7.21 -4.01
CA THR A 221 17.12 -7.06 -3.17
C THR A 221 17.38 -6.02 -2.08
N GLU A 222 16.44 -5.15 -1.76
CA GLU A 222 16.60 -4.17 -0.68
C GLU A 222 15.26 -3.75 -0.08
N VAL A 223 15.28 -3.16 1.12
CA VAL A 223 14.12 -2.70 1.87
C VAL A 223 14.05 -1.17 1.81
N TYR A 224 12.90 -0.65 1.38
CA TYR A 224 12.62 0.78 1.37
C TYR A 224 11.21 1.01 1.95
N PRO A 225 11.07 1.16 3.27
CA PRO A 225 9.77 1.39 3.89
C PRO A 225 9.20 2.71 3.39
N ILE A 226 8.05 2.68 2.70
CA ILE A 226 7.49 3.89 2.08
C ILE A 226 7.07 4.92 3.13
N GLY A 227 7.53 6.16 2.96
CA GLY A 227 7.26 7.29 3.84
C GLY A 227 6.02 8.11 3.46
N ILE A 228 5.92 9.30 4.05
CA ILE A 228 4.91 10.34 3.74
C ILE A 228 5.59 11.71 3.62
N GLU A 229 4.83 12.79 3.48
CA GLU A 229 5.33 14.17 3.60
C GLU A 229 4.86 14.79 4.94
N PRO A 230 5.56 14.56 6.08
CA PRO A 230 5.05 14.95 7.40
C PRO A 230 4.80 16.46 7.51
N LYS A 231 5.68 17.28 6.90
CA LYS A 231 5.59 18.75 6.95
C LYS A 231 4.34 19.29 6.25
N GLU A 232 4.02 18.77 5.06
CA GLU A 232 2.83 19.18 4.33
C GLU A 232 1.55 18.67 5.00
N ILE A 233 1.57 17.45 5.56
CA ILE A 233 0.46 16.93 6.34
C ILE A 233 0.17 17.80 7.57
N ALA A 234 1.20 18.15 8.36
CA ALA A 234 1.05 19.02 9.53
C ALA A 234 0.44 20.38 9.14
N LYS A 235 0.89 20.96 8.03
CA LYS A 235 0.35 22.22 7.49
C LYS A 235 -1.12 22.10 7.07
N GLN A 236 -1.48 21.02 6.36
CA GLN A 236 -2.86 20.76 5.93
C GLN A 236 -3.80 20.51 7.11
N ALA A 237 -3.29 19.81 8.13
CA ALA A 237 -4.00 19.48 9.36
C ALA A 237 -4.28 20.72 10.23
N ALA A 238 -3.36 21.70 10.25
CA ALA A 238 -3.51 22.96 10.98
C ALA A 238 -4.44 23.98 10.29
N GLY A 239 -4.84 23.74 9.04
CA GLY A 239 -5.77 24.62 8.32
C GLY A 239 -7.16 24.67 8.95
N PRO A 240 -7.99 25.69 8.62
CA PRO A 240 -9.32 25.85 9.19
C PRO A 240 -10.22 24.65 8.87
N LEU A 241 -11.02 24.22 9.84
CA LEU A 241 -12.07 23.23 9.63
C LEU A 241 -13.19 23.82 8.78
N PRO A 242 -13.84 23.02 7.91
CA PRO A 242 -15.10 23.42 7.31
C PRO A 242 -16.13 23.77 8.39
N PRO A 243 -17.04 24.74 8.16
CA PRO A 243 -17.97 25.23 9.20
C PRO A 243 -18.74 24.11 9.92
N LYS A 244 -19.19 23.08 9.18
CA LYS A 244 -19.90 21.93 9.73
C LYS A 244 -19.05 21.08 10.68
N LEU A 245 -17.76 20.90 10.40
CA LEU A 245 -16.85 20.18 11.31
C LEU A 245 -16.42 21.05 12.50
N ALA A 246 -16.29 22.36 12.31
CA ALA A 246 -16.04 23.28 13.43
C ALA A 246 -17.19 23.24 14.44
N GLN A 247 -18.44 23.22 13.94
CA GLN A 247 -19.62 23.02 14.77
C GLN A 247 -19.60 21.65 15.48
N LEU A 248 -19.36 20.56 14.74
CA LEU A 248 -19.28 19.21 15.31
C LEU A 248 -18.23 19.12 16.42
N LYS A 249 -17.06 19.73 16.22
CA LYS A 249 -16.00 19.79 17.24
C LYS A 249 -16.47 20.49 18.52
N ALA A 250 -17.22 21.59 18.39
CA ALA A 250 -17.77 22.30 19.54
C ALA A 250 -18.84 21.49 20.29
N GLU A 251 -19.66 20.74 19.55
CA GLU A 251 -20.68 19.84 20.10
C GLU A 251 -20.04 18.63 20.83
N LEU A 252 -18.93 18.11 20.31
CA LEU A 252 -18.20 16.97 20.86
C LEU A 252 -17.14 17.35 21.92
N LYS A 253 -17.16 18.57 22.48
CA LYS A 253 -16.10 19.08 23.39
C LYS A 253 -15.79 18.19 24.61
N ASN A 254 -16.76 17.39 25.07
CA ASN A 254 -16.63 16.48 26.20
C ASN A 254 -16.64 15.00 25.77
N VAL A 255 -16.48 14.72 24.48
CA VAL A 255 -16.50 13.38 23.89
C VAL A 255 -15.16 13.12 23.21
N GLN A 256 -14.43 12.10 23.67
CA GLN A 256 -13.19 11.67 23.03
C GLN A 256 -13.47 10.89 21.74
N ASN A 257 -12.66 11.10 20.71
CA ASN A 257 -12.85 10.54 19.37
C ASN A 257 -11.80 9.50 19.04
N ILE A 258 -12.24 8.26 18.86
CA ILE A 258 -11.50 7.19 18.19
C ILE A 258 -11.81 7.28 16.71
N PHE A 259 -10.79 7.29 15.86
CA PHE A 259 -10.95 7.47 14.43
C PHE A 259 -10.17 6.45 13.61
N SER A 260 -10.85 5.90 12.60
CA SER A 260 -10.31 4.98 11.61
C SER A 260 -10.70 5.45 10.21
N VAL A 261 -9.76 5.38 9.26
CA VAL A 261 -10.08 5.56 7.83
C VAL A 261 -9.24 4.62 6.99
N GLU A 262 -9.87 3.69 6.29
CA GLU A 262 -9.19 2.75 5.39
C GLU A 262 -10.13 2.34 4.26
N ARG A 263 -9.61 1.85 3.14
CA ARG A 263 -10.47 1.23 2.12
C ARG A 263 -11.22 0.05 2.75
N LEU A 264 -12.46 -0.15 2.31
CA LEU A 264 -13.24 -1.33 2.69
C LEU A 264 -12.61 -2.56 2.03
N ASP A 265 -11.78 -3.29 2.80
CA ASP A 265 -10.93 -4.38 2.32
C ASP A 265 -10.70 -5.37 3.48
N TYR A 266 -10.73 -6.67 3.19
CA TYR A 266 -10.62 -7.74 4.20
C TYR A 266 -9.25 -7.81 4.87
N SER A 267 -8.21 -7.25 4.26
CA SER A 267 -6.89 -7.11 4.90
C SER A 267 -6.93 -6.21 6.14
N LYS A 268 -7.96 -5.36 6.27
CA LYS A 268 -8.02 -4.31 7.30
C LYS A 268 -8.61 -4.74 8.64
N GLY A 269 -9.15 -5.96 8.74
CA GLY A 269 -9.69 -6.46 10.01
C GLY A 269 -10.79 -5.58 10.61
N LEU A 270 -11.60 -4.95 9.75
CA LEU A 270 -12.63 -4.02 10.20
C LEU A 270 -13.71 -4.69 11.07
N PRO A 271 -14.16 -5.94 10.79
CA PRO A 271 -15.04 -6.66 11.72
C PRO A 271 -14.40 -6.84 13.10
N GLU A 272 -13.15 -7.31 13.16
CA GLU A 272 -12.41 -7.49 14.41
C GLU A 272 -12.25 -6.17 15.17
N ARG A 273 -12.03 -5.07 14.44
CA ARG A 273 -11.95 -3.72 15.01
C ARG A 273 -13.27 -3.27 15.65
N PHE A 274 -14.41 -3.61 15.04
CA PHE A 274 -15.74 -3.33 15.60
C PHE A 274 -16.00 -4.18 16.84
N LEU A 275 -15.59 -5.46 16.82
CA LEU A 275 -15.68 -6.35 17.97
C LEU A 275 -14.77 -5.91 19.13
N ALA A 276 -13.58 -5.41 18.85
CA ALA A 276 -12.70 -4.82 19.87
C ALA A 276 -13.33 -3.57 20.50
N TYR A 277 -13.95 -2.70 19.70
CA TYR A 277 -14.69 -1.56 20.23
C TYR A 277 -15.91 -1.99 21.05
N GLU A 278 -16.62 -3.03 20.65
CA GLU A 278 -17.66 -3.63 21.49
C GLU A 278 -17.10 -4.15 22.82
N ALA A 279 -15.94 -4.81 22.82
CA ALA A 279 -15.31 -5.28 24.07
C ALA A 279 -14.89 -4.12 24.97
N LEU A 280 -14.43 -3.00 24.40
CA LEU A 280 -14.18 -1.77 25.15
C LEU A 280 -15.46 -1.30 25.85
N LEU A 281 -16.58 -1.23 25.13
CA LEU A 281 -17.85 -0.81 25.71
C LEU A 281 -18.36 -1.80 26.78
N GLU A 282 -18.13 -3.09 26.61
CA GLU A 282 -18.57 -4.12 27.55
C GLU A 282 -17.77 -4.09 28.87
N LYS A 283 -16.44 -3.99 28.77
CA LYS A 283 -15.52 -4.11 29.91
C LYS A 283 -15.22 -2.79 30.60
N TYR A 284 -15.37 -1.67 29.91
CA TYR A 284 -15.04 -0.34 30.40
C TYR A 284 -16.26 0.60 30.30
N PRO A 285 -17.35 0.31 31.04
CA PRO A 285 -18.61 1.05 30.94
C PRO A 285 -18.47 2.53 31.33
N GLN A 286 -17.40 2.93 32.01
CA GLN A 286 -17.08 4.32 32.31
C GLN A 286 -17.01 5.24 31.08
N HIS A 287 -16.79 4.66 29.89
CA HIS A 287 -16.69 5.38 28.61
C HIS A 287 -18.04 5.63 27.92
N HIS A 288 -19.13 5.01 28.40
CA HIS A 288 -20.46 5.16 27.77
C HIS A 288 -20.88 6.63 27.75
N GLY A 289 -21.29 7.12 26.57
CA GLY A 289 -21.67 8.52 26.36
C GLY A 289 -20.51 9.53 26.33
N LYS A 290 -19.26 9.10 26.61
CA LYS A 290 -18.07 9.95 26.70
C LYS A 290 -17.06 9.73 25.59
N ILE A 291 -17.23 8.65 24.82
CA ILE A 291 -16.39 8.35 23.66
C ILE A 291 -17.23 8.17 22.42
N ARG A 292 -16.60 8.30 21.26
CA ARG A 292 -17.18 8.04 19.96
C ARG A 292 -16.15 7.34 19.09
N TYR A 293 -16.55 6.25 18.46
CA TYR A 293 -15.77 5.63 17.40
C TYR A 293 -16.32 6.01 16.03
N THR A 294 -15.47 6.54 15.15
CA THR A 294 -15.82 6.84 13.76
C THR A 294 -14.96 6.03 12.79
N GLN A 295 -15.62 5.25 11.92
CA GLN A 295 -15.00 4.50 10.83
C GLN A 295 -15.43 5.08 9.49
N ILE A 296 -14.47 5.58 8.72
CA ILE A 296 -14.67 5.92 7.30
C ILE A 296 -14.13 4.77 6.47
N ALA A 297 -14.96 4.17 5.61
CA ALA A 297 -14.57 3.04 4.78
C ALA A 297 -15.08 3.19 3.35
N PRO A 298 -14.42 3.96 2.47
CA PRO A 298 -14.83 4.05 1.08
C PRO A 298 -14.82 2.67 0.41
N THR A 299 -15.90 2.38 -0.31
CA THR A 299 -16.00 1.16 -1.12
C THR A 299 -14.83 1.07 -2.10
N SER A 300 -14.24 -0.11 -2.18
CA SER A 300 -13.13 -0.46 -3.08
C SER A 300 -13.50 -1.75 -3.79
N ARG A 301 -13.24 -1.85 -5.10
CA ARG A 301 -13.38 -3.11 -5.88
C ARG A 301 -14.76 -3.76 -5.71
N GLY A 302 -15.83 -2.95 -5.88
CA GLY A 302 -17.21 -3.38 -5.64
C GLY A 302 -17.68 -4.57 -6.48
N ASP A 303 -17.01 -4.86 -7.60
CA ASP A 303 -17.35 -5.97 -8.49
C ASP A 303 -16.81 -7.33 -8.01
N VAL A 304 -15.97 -7.35 -6.98
CA VAL A 304 -15.41 -8.58 -6.41
C VAL A 304 -16.27 -9.05 -5.23
N GLN A 305 -16.79 -10.27 -5.28
CA GLN A 305 -17.72 -10.83 -4.28
C GLN A 305 -17.22 -10.68 -2.84
N ALA A 306 -15.94 -11.01 -2.58
CA ALA A 306 -15.36 -10.92 -1.24
C ALA A 306 -15.43 -9.50 -0.63
N TYR A 307 -15.47 -8.44 -1.45
CA TYR A 307 -15.63 -7.05 -0.99
C TYR A 307 -17.08 -6.70 -0.66
N GLN A 308 -18.05 -7.30 -1.37
CA GLN A 308 -19.47 -7.17 -1.08
C GLN A 308 -19.81 -7.85 0.25
N ASP A 309 -19.25 -9.05 0.48
CA ASP A 309 -19.48 -9.84 1.69
C ASP A 309 -19.01 -9.10 2.95
N ILE A 310 -17.77 -8.59 2.95
CA ILE A 310 -17.24 -7.82 4.09
C ILE A 310 -18.04 -6.52 4.31
N ARG A 311 -18.52 -5.87 3.25
CA ARG A 311 -19.36 -4.68 3.39
C ARG A 311 -20.65 -5.00 4.14
N HIS A 312 -21.35 -6.07 3.76
CA HIS A 312 -22.58 -6.49 4.42
C HIS A 312 -22.33 -6.89 5.88
N GLN A 313 -21.22 -7.59 6.15
CA GLN A 313 -20.80 -7.91 7.51
C GLN A 313 -20.60 -6.64 8.36
N LEU A 314 -19.92 -5.61 7.82
CA LEU A 314 -19.69 -4.34 8.53
C LEU A 314 -20.99 -3.57 8.81
N GLU A 315 -21.89 -3.52 7.83
CA GLU A 315 -23.19 -2.86 7.96
C GLU A 315 -24.02 -3.54 9.07
N ASN A 316 -23.98 -4.87 9.15
CA ASN A 316 -24.63 -5.63 10.21
C ASN A 316 -24.01 -5.33 11.59
N GLU A 317 -22.69 -5.42 11.72
CA GLU A 317 -21.99 -5.19 12.99
C GLU A 317 -22.19 -3.74 13.50
N ALA A 318 -22.14 -2.74 12.60
CA ALA A 318 -22.45 -1.36 12.96
C ALA A 318 -23.87 -1.20 13.52
N GLY A 319 -24.86 -1.82 12.86
CA GLY A 319 -26.25 -1.82 13.33
C GLY A 319 -26.41 -2.53 14.68
N ARG A 320 -25.79 -3.70 14.84
CA ARG A 320 -25.84 -4.53 16.05
C ARG A 320 -25.23 -3.81 17.26
N ILE A 321 -24.04 -3.24 17.11
CA ILE A 321 -23.33 -2.53 18.19
C ILE A 321 -24.12 -1.27 18.60
N ASN A 322 -24.56 -0.47 17.62
CA ASN A 322 -25.35 0.72 17.90
C ASN A 322 -26.71 0.38 18.52
N GLY A 323 -27.35 -0.72 18.12
CA GLY A 323 -28.60 -1.19 18.73
C GLY A 323 -28.43 -1.66 20.18
N LYS A 324 -27.29 -2.26 20.52
CA LYS A 324 -26.99 -2.77 21.87
C LYS A 324 -26.57 -1.68 22.85
N TYR A 325 -25.72 -0.73 22.42
CA TYR A 325 -25.10 0.27 23.30
C TYR A 325 -25.60 1.70 23.07
N GLY A 326 -26.36 1.96 22.00
CA GLY A 326 -26.88 3.28 21.68
C GLY A 326 -27.85 3.81 22.75
N GLN A 327 -27.87 5.12 22.90
CA GLN A 327 -28.82 5.86 23.75
C GLN A 327 -29.48 6.95 22.91
N LEU A 328 -30.59 7.53 23.38
CA LEU A 328 -31.32 8.58 22.65
C LEU A 328 -30.43 9.75 22.20
N GLY A 329 -29.42 10.10 22.99
CA GLY A 329 -28.46 11.17 22.70
C GLY A 329 -27.06 10.70 22.32
N TRP A 330 -26.81 9.39 22.14
CA TRP A 330 -25.47 8.87 21.91
C TRP A 330 -25.47 7.68 20.94
N THR A 331 -24.79 7.86 19.81
CA THR A 331 -24.45 6.79 18.87
C THR A 331 -22.99 6.39 19.10
N PRO A 332 -22.70 5.18 19.61
CA PRO A 332 -21.34 4.78 19.94
C PRO A 332 -20.43 4.63 18.72
N LEU A 333 -20.95 4.17 17.58
CA LEU A 333 -20.18 3.87 16.37
C LEU A 333 -20.78 4.58 15.15
N TYR A 334 -19.99 5.48 14.54
CA TYR A 334 -20.32 6.15 13.28
C TYR A 334 -19.59 5.47 12.12
N TYR A 335 -20.33 4.69 11.34
CA TYR A 335 -19.83 4.05 10.13
C TYR A 335 -20.23 4.85 8.89
N LEU A 336 -19.24 5.29 8.11
CA LEU A 336 -19.43 6.08 6.89
C LEU A 336 -18.77 5.35 5.70
N ASN A 337 -19.57 4.69 4.88
CA ASN A 337 -19.13 4.13 3.60
C ASN A 337 -19.08 5.21 2.51
N GLN A 338 -18.20 6.20 2.68
CA GLN A 338 -18.09 7.38 1.82
C GLN A 338 -16.62 7.74 1.62
N HIS A 339 -16.31 8.33 0.46
CA HIS A 339 -15.00 8.92 0.21
C HIS A 339 -14.92 10.32 0.83
N PHE A 340 -13.78 10.63 1.43
CA PHE A 340 -13.46 11.94 1.98
C PHE A 340 -12.14 12.43 1.39
N ASP A 341 -12.07 13.74 1.11
CA ASP A 341 -10.85 14.38 0.68
C ASP A 341 -9.74 14.19 1.72
N ARG A 342 -8.54 13.82 1.25
CA ARG A 342 -7.37 13.62 2.10
C ARG A 342 -7.02 14.86 2.92
N LYS A 343 -7.16 16.07 2.36
CA LYS A 343 -6.90 17.32 3.12
C LYS A 343 -7.86 17.51 4.29
N LEU A 344 -9.07 16.97 4.19
CA LEU A 344 -10.05 16.98 5.27
C LEU A 344 -9.71 15.93 6.32
N LEU A 345 -9.30 14.73 5.90
CA LEU A 345 -8.87 13.65 6.80
C LEU A 345 -7.71 14.08 7.71
N MET A 346 -6.72 14.80 7.19
CA MET A 346 -5.60 15.29 8.03
C MET A 346 -6.08 16.21 9.17
N LYS A 347 -7.10 17.03 8.91
CA LYS A 347 -7.70 17.87 9.96
C LYS A 347 -8.46 17.02 10.97
N ILE A 348 -9.20 16.01 10.51
CA ILE A 348 -9.94 15.10 11.41
C ILE A 348 -8.97 14.33 12.30
N PHE A 349 -7.85 13.81 11.76
CA PHE A 349 -6.81 13.16 12.55
C PHE A 349 -6.27 14.07 13.66
N ARG A 350 -6.00 15.34 13.36
CA ARG A 350 -5.50 16.32 14.34
C ARG A 350 -6.44 16.54 15.52
N TYR A 351 -7.75 16.36 15.32
CA TYR A 351 -8.77 16.51 16.36
C TYR A 351 -9.26 15.17 16.94
N SER A 352 -8.64 14.05 16.58
CA SER A 352 -9.00 12.73 17.08
C SER A 352 -8.03 12.31 18.18
N ASP A 353 -8.56 11.96 19.35
CA ASP A 353 -7.78 11.54 20.52
C ASP A 353 -7.06 10.21 20.30
N VAL A 354 -7.64 9.30 19.50
CA VAL A 354 -7.07 7.99 19.19
C VAL A 354 -7.18 7.68 17.71
N GLY A 355 -6.07 7.31 17.09
CA GLY A 355 -6.01 6.72 15.76
C GLY A 355 -6.00 5.20 15.87
N LEU A 356 -7.00 4.54 15.32
CA LEU A 356 -7.14 3.08 15.41
C LEU A 356 -6.83 2.42 14.06
N VAL A 357 -5.63 1.86 13.94
CA VAL A 357 -5.11 1.31 12.69
C VAL A 357 -4.69 -0.14 12.92
N THR A 358 -5.65 -1.05 12.85
CA THR A 358 -5.45 -2.46 13.21
C THR A 358 -5.71 -3.44 12.05
N PRO A 359 -5.00 -3.33 10.91
CA PRO A 359 -5.14 -4.31 9.84
C PRO A 359 -4.68 -5.71 10.26
N LEU A 360 -5.29 -6.76 9.69
CA LEU A 360 -4.85 -8.14 9.87
C LEU A 360 -3.51 -8.40 9.15
N ARG A 361 -3.31 -7.73 8.01
CA ARG A 361 -2.05 -7.72 7.27
C ARG A 361 -1.96 -6.47 6.41
N ASP A 362 -0.84 -5.75 6.43
CA ASP A 362 -0.64 -4.58 5.59
C ASP A 362 0.84 -4.39 5.29
N GLY A 363 1.18 -4.12 4.03
CA GLY A 363 2.56 -3.92 3.60
C GLY A 363 3.24 -2.73 4.30
N MET A 364 2.47 -1.68 4.63
CA MET A 364 3.00 -0.54 5.39
C MET A 364 1.95 0.13 6.26
N ASN A 365 0.84 0.54 5.66
CA ASN A 365 -0.19 1.43 6.22
C ASN A 365 0.24 2.90 6.39
N LEU A 366 -0.02 3.71 5.37
CA LEU A 366 0.29 5.15 5.40
C LEU A 366 -0.67 5.96 6.28
N VAL A 367 -1.87 5.45 6.58
CA VAL A 367 -2.83 6.11 7.47
C VAL A 367 -2.26 6.22 8.88
N ALA A 368 -1.51 5.21 9.35
CA ALA A 368 -0.78 5.28 10.62
C ALA A 368 0.21 6.44 10.67
N LYS A 369 1.06 6.58 9.63
CA LYS A 369 2.06 7.66 9.53
C LYS A 369 1.37 9.03 9.41
N GLU A 370 0.32 9.12 8.59
CA GLU A 370 -0.48 10.35 8.42
C GLU A 370 -1.16 10.80 9.72
N TYR A 371 -1.69 9.85 10.51
CA TYR A 371 -2.29 10.15 11.80
C TYR A 371 -1.28 10.82 12.75
N VAL A 372 -0.07 10.25 12.87
CA VAL A 372 1.02 10.81 13.69
C VAL A 372 1.42 12.19 13.18
N ALA A 373 1.70 12.33 11.87
CA ALA A 373 2.13 13.60 11.28
C ALA A 373 1.08 14.71 11.38
N ALA A 374 -0.20 14.37 11.47
CA ALA A 374 -1.28 15.36 11.58
C ALA A 374 -1.45 15.94 13.00
N GLN A 375 -0.91 15.27 14.03
CA GLN A 375 -1.14 15.64 15.43
C GLN A 375 -0.59 17.02 15.79
N ASP A 376 -1.18 17.61 16.83
CA ASP A 376 -0.58 18.77 17.50
C ASP A 376 0.51 18.30 18.47
N PRO A 377 1.78 18.67 18.27
CA PRO A 377 2.85 18.24 19.17
C PRO A 377 2.65 18.66 20.63
N ALA A 378 1.88 19.72 20.89
CA ALA A 378 1.60 20.19 22.25
C ALA A 378 0.47 19.39 22.94
N ASN A 379 -0.38 18.72 22.19
CA ASN A 379 -1.45 17.86 22.72
C ASN A 379 -1.81 16.75 21.73
N PRO A 380 -0.91 15.79 21.46
CA PRO A 380 -1.10 14.79 20.42
C PRO A 380 -1.99 13.64 20.89
N GLY A 381 -2.79 13.07 20.00
CA GLY A 381 -3.50 11.81 20.25
C GLY A 381 -2.58 10.59 20.32
N VAL A 382 -3.17 9.41 20.46
CA VAL A 382 -2.47 8.13 20.59
C VAL A 382 -2.75 7.23 19.39
N LEU A 383 -1.70 6.64 18.83
CA LEU A 383 -1.83 5.63 17.78
C LEU A 383 -1.92 4.22 18.41
N VAL A 384 -3.00 3.50 18.11
CA VAL A 384 -3.13 2.05 18.35
C VAL A 384 -2.91 1.35 17.01
N LEU A 385 -1.90 0.50 16.92
CA LEU A 385 -1.39 -0.04 15.66
C LEU A 385 -1.27 -1.56 15.69
N SER A 386 -1.75 -2.25 14.66
CA SER A 386 -1.52 -3.69 14.52
C SER A 386 -0.04 -4.00 14.31
N GLN A 387 0.47 -5.03 14.99
CA GLN A 387 1.80 -5.58 14.76
C GLN A 387 2.00 -6.14 13.34
N PHE A 388 0.91 -6.36 12.58
CA PHE A 388 0.94 -6.88 11.21
C PHE A 388 0.88 -5.80 10.13
N ALA A 389 0.95 -4.52 10.51
CA ALA A 389 1.22 -3.42 9.59
C ALA A 389 2.73 -3.20 9.46
N GLY A 390 3.25 -3.05 8.24
CA GLY A 390 4.69 -2.77 8.04
C GLY A 390 5.20 -1.54 8.81
N ALA A 391 4.35 -0.54 9.04
CA ALA A 391 4.67 0.64 9.84
C ALA A 391 4.97 0.32 11.31
N ALA A 392 4.57 -0.84 11.85
CA ALA A 392 4.89 -1.25 13.21
C ALA A 392 6.39 -1.47 13.44
N ASN A 393 7.15 -1.74 12.37
CA ASN A 393 8.62 -1.83 12.44
C ASN A 393 9.28 -0.47 12.69
N GLU A 394 8.60 0.64 12.39
CA GLU A 394 9.11 2.01 12.50
C GLU A 394 8.43 2.80 13.63
N LEU A 395 7.11 2.67 13.77
CA LEU A 395 6.27 3.36 14.76
C LEU A 395 6.23 2.57 16.08
N THR A 396 7.40 2.22 16.61
CA THR A 396 7.58 1.34 17.78
C THR A 396 6.96 1.89 19.06
N SER A 397 6.78 3.21 19.16
CA SER A 397 6.16 3.89 20.30
C SER A 397 4.63 3.98 20.22
N ALA A 398 4.00 3.41 19.19
CA ALA A 398 2.56 3.19 19.16
C ALA A 398 2.14 2.17 20.24
N LEU A 399 0.83 2.10 20.55
CA LEU A 399 0.30 0.94 21.27
C LEU A 399 0.14 -0.21 20.27
N ILE A 400 1.17 -1.04 20.18
CA ILE A 400 1.21 -2.20 19.30
C ILE A 400 0.27 -3.28 19.84
N VAL A 401 -0.60 -3.80 18.97
CA VAL A 401 -1.59 -4.82 19.33
C VAL A 401 -1.66 -5.97 18.34
N ASN A 402 -2.13 -7.14 18.81
CA ASN A 402 -2.62 -8.21 17.96
C ASN A 402 -4.13 -8.02 17.64
N PRO A 403 -4.53 -7.75 16.38
CA PRO A 403 -5.95 -7.57 16.03
C PRO A 403 -6.80 -8.84 16.20
N TYR A 404 -6.18 -10.03 16.32
CA TYR A 404 -6.91 -11.27 16.62
C TYR A 404 -7.31 -11.39 18.09
N ASP A 405 -6.71 -10.59 18.98
CA ASP A 405 -7.11 -10.49 20.38
C ASP A 405 -7.93 -9.21 20.58
N ARG A 406 -9.26 -9.33 20.51
CA ARG A 406 -10.18 -8.20 20.69
C ARG A 406 -10.05 -7.53 22.07
N ASP A 407 -9.63 -8.28 23.08
CA ASP A 407 -9.52 -7.80 24.46
C ASP A 407 -8.23 -7.01 24.65
N GLU A 408 -7.14 -7.45 24.02
CA GLU A 408 -5.90 -6.70 23.92
C GLU A 408 -6.13 -5.35 23.23
N VAL A 409 -6.84 -5.35 22.08
CA VAL A 409 -7.18 -4.09 21.38
C VAL A 409 -8.09 -3.20 22.24
N ALA A 410 -9.08 -3.77 22.93
CA ALA A 410 -9.95 -3.02 23.84
C ALA A 410 -9.17 -2.38 25.00
N ALA A 411 -8.24 -3.12 25.62
CA ALA A 411 -7.38 -2.62 26.68
C ALA A 411 -6.43 -1.52 26.17
N ALA A 412 -5.90 -1.65 24.95
CA ALA A 412 -5.09 -0.62 24.31
C ALA A 412 -5.90 0.66 24.04
N LEU A 413 -7.17 0.52 23.63
CA LEU A 413 -8.08 1.66 23.47
C LEU A 413 -8.36 2.37 24.80
N ASP A 414 -8.66 1.63 25.87
CA ASP A 414 -8.86 2.20 27.21
C ASP A 414 -7.61 2.95 27.69
N ARG A 415 -6.43 2.33 27.53
CA ARG A 415 -5.14 2.97 27.82
C ARG A 415 -4.93 4.22 26.98
N ALA A 416 -5.21 4.19 25.68
CA ALA A 416 -5.06 5.33 24.78
C ALA A 416 -5.93 6.52 25.22
N LEU A 417 -7.18 6.26 25.57
CA LEU A 417 -8.17 7.26 26.01
C LEU A 417 -7.79 7.89 27.36
N THR A 418 -7.09 7.15 28.23
CA THR A 418 -6.70 7.60 29.57
C THR A 418 -5.24 8.01 29.69
N MET A 419 -4.49 8.02 28.58
CA MET A 419 -3.05 8.28 28.56
C MET A 419 -2.73 9.73 28.97
N SER A 420 -1.81 9.87 29.92
CA SER A 420 -1.34 11.19 30.37
C SER A 420 -0.73 12.01 29.23
N LEU A 421 -0.87 13.34 29.29
CA LEU A 421 -0.31 14.24 28.27
C LEU A 421 1.21 14.04 28.09
N ALA A 422 1.95 13.84 29.18
CA ALA A 422 3.40 13.64 29.13
C ALA A 422 3.77 12.38 28.33
N GLU A 423 3.09 11.26 28.56
CA GLU A 423 3.32 10.02 27.79
C GLU A 423 2.93 10.20 26.32
N ARG A 424 1.80 10.87 26.04
CA ARG A 424 1.35 11.15 24.67
C ARG A 424 2.38 11.98 23.89
N ILE A 425 2.89 13.05 24.50
CA ILE A 425 3.94 13.90 23.91
C ILE A 425 5.19 13.08 23.61
N SER A 426 5.66 12.27 24.57
CA SER A 426 6.87 11.45 24.40
C SER A 426 6.72 10.46 23.24
N ARG A 427 5.63 9.67 23.20
CA ARG A 427 5.38 8.68 22.14
C ARG A 427 5.24 9.34 20.78
N HIS A 428 4.49 10.43 20.71
CA HIS A 428 4.32 11.17 19.46
C HIS A 428 5.65 11.73 18.93
N ALA A 429 6.47 12.33 19.78
CA ALA A 429 7.75 12.90 19.37
C ALA A 429 8.72 11.84 18.81
N GLU A 430 8.78 10.66 19.44
CA GLU A 430 9.60 9.53 18.98
C GLU A 430 9.13 9.02 17.61
N MET A 431 7.83 8.77 17.45
CA MET A 431 7.26 8.37 16.15
C MET A 431 7.44 9.44 15.07
N LEU A 432 7.27 10.72 15.42
CA LEU A 432 7.41 11.84 14.48
C LEU A 432 8.85 11.97 13.97
N ASP A 433 9.86 11.78 14.83
CA ASP A 433 11.27 11.80 14.41
C ASP A 433 11.58 10.72 13.38
N VAL A 434 11.05 9.49 13.57
CA VAL A 434 11.22 8.39 12.63
C VAL A 434 10.62 8.70 11.26
N ILE A 435 9.36 9.15 11.21
CA ILE A 435 8.68 9.44 9.92
C ILE A 435 9.25 10.68 9.21
N VAL A 436 9.89 11.60 9.95
CA VAL A 436 10.59 12.75 9.36
C VAL A 436 11.93 12.33 8.78
N LYS A 437 12.65 11.40 9.41
CA LYS A 437 13.91 10.86 8.89
C LYS A 437 13.70 9.94 7.69
N ASN A 438 12.69 9.08 7.74
CA ASN A 438 12.31 8.19 6.64
C ASN A 438 11.05 8.70 5.92
N ASP A 439 11.16 9.90 5.35
CA ASP A 439 10.09 10.52 4.59
C ASP A 439 9.97 9.95 3.17
N ILE A 440 8.97 10.39 2.41
CA ILE A 440 8.75 9.88 1.06
C ILE A 440 9.86 10.26 0.06
N ASN A 441 10.59 11.35 0.32
CA ASN A 441 11.72 11.76 -0.50
C ASN A 441 12.91 10.83 -0.24
N HIS A 442 13.18 10.51 1.03
CA HIS A 442 14.21 9.54 1.39
C HIS A 442 13.97 8.17 0.74
N TRP A 443 12.73 7.66 0.80
CA TRP A 443 12.34 6.41 0.12
C TRP A 443 12.69 6.42 -1.37
N GLN A 444 12.33 7.51 -2.06
CA GLN A 444 12.59 7.69 -3.48
C GLN A 444 14.07 7.83 -3.80
N GLU A 445 14.81 8.64 -3.04
CA GLU A 445 16.23 8.91 -3.23
C GLU A 445 17.05 7.63 -3.07
N CYS A 446 16.77 6.85 -2.02
CA CYS A 446 17.43 5.58 -1.76
C CYS A 446 17.20 4.58 -2.90
N PHE A 447 15.95 4.36 -3.32
CA PHE A 447 15.66 3.41 -4.40
C PHE A 447 16.33 3.81 -5.72
N ILE A 448 16.22 5.08 -6.11
CA ILE A 448 16.79 5.57 -7.37
C ILE A 448 18.32 5.60 -7.33
N SER A 449 18.92 5.93 -6.18
CA SER A 449 20.37 5.85 -5.98
C SER A 449 20.85 4.42 -6.20
N ASP A 450 20.23 3.44 -5.54
CA ASP A 450 20.61 2.04 -5.64
C ASP A 450 20.43 1.48 -7.05
N LEU A 451 19.35 1.83 -7.74
CA LEU A 451 19.13 1.42 -9.12
C LEU A 451 20.18 2.03 -10.08
N LYS A 452 20.60 3.28 -9.85
CA LYS A 452 21.66 3.94 -10.64
C LYS A 452 23.03 3.29 -10.47
N GLN A 453 23.32 2.72 -9.30
CA GLN A 453 24.58 2.02 -9.03
C GLN A 453 24.70 0.70 -9.81
N ILE A 454 23.58 0.14 -10.29
CA ILE A 454 23.60 -1.10 -11.06
C ILE A 454 24.08 -0.81 -12.49
N VAL A 455 24.96 -1.67 -13.00
CA VAL A 455 25.41 -1.60 -14.40
C VAL A 455 24.25 -2.06 -15.30
N PRO A 456 23.86 -1.29 -16.33
CA PRO A 456 22.83 -1.72 -17.28
C PRO A 456 23.19 -3.07 -17.92
N ARG A 457 22.18 -3.85 -18.30
CA ARG A 457 22.43 -5.13 -19.01
C ARG A 457 23.06 -4.82 -20.37
N SER A 458 23.97 -5.68 -20.82
CA SER A 458 24.57 -5.57 -22.15
C SER A 458 24.11 -6.73 -23.04
N ALA A 459 24.20 -6.59 -24.37
CA ALA A 459 23.92 -7.70 -25.27
C ALA A 459 24.83 -8.92 -24.98
N GLU A 460 26.05 -8.68 -24.50
CA GLU A 460 27.01 -9.72 -24.12
C GLU A 460 26.62 -10.46 -22.82
N SER A 461 25.95 -9.79 -21.86
CA SER A 461 25.50 -10.45 -20.64
C SER A 461 24.41 -11.50 -20.93
N GLN A 462 23.52 -11.24 -21.89
CA GLN A 462 22.51 -12.21 -22.34
C GLN A 462 23.11 -13.48 -22.97
N GLN A 463 24.30 -13.37 -23.58
CA GLN A 463 24.99 -14.51 -24.19
C GLN A 463 25.67 -15.40 -23.14
N ARG A 464 26.18 -14.82 -22.04
CA ARG A 464 26.77 -15.58 -20.93
C ARG A 464 25.71 -16.33 -20.12
N ASP A 465 24.53 -15.74 -19.92
CA ASP A 465 23.46 -16.36 -19.12
C ASP A 465 22.87 -17.61 -19.79
N LYS A 466 22.84 -17.65 -21.14
CA LYS A 466 22.43 -18.86 -21.90
C LYS A 466 23.38 -20.06 -21.73
N VAL A 467 24.64 -19.82 -21.32
CA VAL A 467 25.64 -20.88 -21.12
C VAL A 467 25.61 -21.41 -19.68
N ALA A 468 25.08 -20.63 -18.73
CA ALA A 468 25.10 -20.93 -17.29
C ALA A 468 23.79 -21.54 -16.74
N THR A 469 22.80 -21.84 -17.58
CA THR A 469 21.57 -22.53 -17.16
C THR A 469 21.84 -23.99 -16.83
N PHE A 470 22.02 -24.30 -15.55
CA PHE A 470 21.96 -25.67 -15.04
C PHE A 470 20.51 -26.19 -15.12
N PRO A 471 20.29 -27.51 -15.29
CA PRO A 471 18.95 -28.08 -15.38
C PRO A 471 18.12 -27.74 -14.13
N LYS A 472 16.81 -27.53 -14.32
CA LYS A 472 15.84 -27.45 -13.22
C LYS A 472 16.06 -28.67 -12.30
N LEU A 473 16.16 -28.43 -10.99
CA LEU A 473 16.20 -29.53 -10.01
C LEU A 473 14.92 -30.36 -10.23
N ALA A 474 15.11 -31.66 -10.51
CA ALA A 474 14.05 -32.60 -10.83
C ALA A 474 13.17 -32.92 -9.62
#